data_AF-N2JQ39-F1
#
_entry.id   AF-N2JQ39-F1
#
_cell.length_a   1.000
_cell.length_b   1.000
_cell.length_c   1.000
_cell.angle_alpha   90.00
_cell.angle_beta   90.00
_cell.angle_gamma   90.00
#
_symmetry.space_group_name_H-M   'P 1'
#
loop_
_entity.id
_entity.type
_entity.pdbx_description
1 polymer ?
#
loop_
_entity_poly.entity_id
_entity_poly.type
_entity_poly.pdbx_seq_one_letter_code
_entity_poly.pdbx_strand_id
1 'polypeptide(L)'
;MTETFDQRVEATMQLLINSCREWNITIAGDMSVTEGDTERLLGYSPGALRAQRQEGKCRMPRRLIGNRWRYRLSDIAAEFEKGYENA
;
A
#
# COMPACT_ATOMS: atom_id res chain seq x y z
N MET A 1 -24.78 5.42 11.77
CA MET A 1 -24.55 5.44 10.32
C MET A 1 -23.36 4.53 10.07
N THR A 2 -23.53 3.45 9.32
CA THR A 2 -22.44 2.53 8.97
C THR A 2 -21.53 3.22 7.98
N GLU A 3 -20.24 3.34 8.26
CA GLU A 3 -19.27 3.87 7.30
C GLU A 3 -19.20 2.96 6.07
N THR A 4 -19.23 3.55 4.88
CA THR A 4 -19.12 2.81 3.61
C THR A 4 -17.69 2.33 3.39
N PHE A 5 -17.51 1.28 2.58
CA PHE A 5 -16.17 0.77 2.22
C PHE A 5 -15.26 1.90 1.70
N ASP A 6 -15.77 2.74 0.81
CA ASP A 6 -15.01 3.87 0.25
C ASP A 6 -14.57 4.89 1.31
N GLN A 7 -15.42 5.13 2.33
CA GLN A 7 -15.06 6.01 3.45
C GLN A 7 -13.92 5.42 4.29
N ARG A 8 -13.93 4.10 4.54
CA ARG A 8 -12.84 3.43 5.25
C ARG A 8 -11.54 3.44 4.44
N VAL A 9 -11.62 3.20 3.13
CA VAL A 9 -10.46 3.27 2.24
C VAL A 9 -9.84 4.67 2.24
N GLU A 10 -10.66 5.71 2.15
CA GLU A 10 -10.17 7.10 2.22
C GLU A 10 -9.54 7.40 3.58
N ALA A 11 -10.18 6.99 4.68
CA ALA A 11 -9.61 7.16 6.03
C ALA A 11 -8.26 6.46 6.19
N THR A 12 -8.16 5.20 5.74
CA THR A 12 -6.93 4.42 5.76
C THR A 12 -5.87 5.02 4.84
N MET A 13 -6.25 5.57 3.68
CA MET A 13 -5.33 6.31 2.81
C MET A 13 -4.76 7.54 3.50
N GLN A 14 -5.57 8.32 4.23
CA GLN A 14 -5.08 9.47 5.01
C GLN A 14 -4.10 9.04 6.11
N LEU A 15 -4.37 7.93 6.80
CA LEU A 15 -3.43 7.36 7.77
C LEU A 15 -2.08 6.99 7.12
N LEU A 16 -2.10 6.32 5.96
CA LEU A 16 -0.89 5.97 5.22
C LEU A 16 -0.10 7.22 4.78
N ILE A 17 -0.79 8.27 4.31
CA ILE A 17 -0.16 9.55 3.97
C ILE A 17 0.53 10.17 5.19
N ASN A 18 -0.13 10.16 6.34
CA ASN A 18 0.44 10.68 7.58
C ASN A 18 1.68 9.87 8.02
N SER A 19 1.62 8.54 7.96
CA SER A 19 2.79 7.69 8.24
C SER A 19 3.94 7.94 7.26
N CYS A 20 3.64 8.15 5.97
CA CYS A 20 4.66 8.52 4.99
C CYS A 20 5.36 9.82 5.37
N ARG A 21 4.60 10.84 5.81
CA ARG A 21 5.15 12.12 6.26
C ARG A 21 6.02 11.96 7.50
N GLU A 22 5.51 11.26 8.51
CA GLU A 22 6.23 11.01 9.77
C GLU A 22 7.55 10.28 9.55
N TRP A 23 7.59 9.34 8.60
CA TRP A 23 8.77 8.52 8.33
C TRP A 23 9.66 9.06 7.20
N ASN A 24 9.38 10.26 6.70
CA ASN A 24 10.07 10.89 5.56
C ASN A 24 10.10 10.01 4.29
N ILE A 25 9.03 9.26 4.04
CA ILE A 25 8.83 8.49 2.82
C ILE A 25 8.42 9.45 1.69
N THR A 26 9.12 9.35 0.56
CA THR A 26 8.82 10.17 -0.62
C THR A 26 7.63 9.59 -1.39
N ILE A 27 6.57 10.38 -1.51
CA ILE A 27 5.38 10.05 -2.31
C ILE A 27 5.54 10.65 -3.71
N ALA A 28 5.34 9.85 -4.75
CA ALA A 28 5.33 10.31 -6.13
C ALA A 28 4.05 11.09 -6.47
N GLY A 29 4.06 11.86 -7.56
CA GLY A 29 2.91 12.69 -7.96
C GLY A 29 1.61 11.93 -8.23
N ASP A 30 1.67 10.61 -8.47
CA ASP A 30 0.49 9.75 -8.62
C ASP A 30 0.08 9.03 -7.32
N MET A 31 0.52 9.54 -6.17
CA MET A 31 0.29 8.98 -4.83
C MET A 31 0.83 7.56 -4.68
N SER A 32 1.96 7.26 -5.33
CA SER A 32 2.65 5.97 -5.21
C SER A 32 3.95 6.08 -4.42
N VAL A 33 4.28 4.98 -3.73
CA VAL A 33 5.53 4.81 -2.98
C VAL A 33 6.32 3.63 -3.56
N THR A 34 7.61 3.55 -3.22
CA THR A 34 8.45 2.45 -3.69
C THR A 34 8.09 1.14 -3.01
N GLU A 35 8.48 0.02 -3.60
CA GLU A 35 8.26 -1.31 -2.98
C GLU A 35 8.84 -1.41 -1.56
N GLY A 36 10.08 -0.93 -1.34
CA GLY A 36 10.69 -0.99 -0.01
C GLY A 36 9.97 -0.12 1.02
N ASP A 37 9.50 1.07 0.62
CA ASP A 37 8.67 1.91 1.48
C ASP A 37 7.31 1.28 1.76
N THR A 38 6.74 0.59 0.76
CA THR A 38 5.50 -0.18 0.92
C THR A 38 5.68 -1.29 1.94
N GLU A 39 6.75 -2.08 1.83
CA GLU A 39 7.08 -3.13 2.81
C GLU A 39 7.16 -2.55 4.22
N ARG A 40 7.83 -1.41 4.37
CA ARG A 40 7.93 -0.72 5.65
C ARG A 40 6.57 -0.25 6.18
N LEU A 41 5.72 0.36 5.35
CA LEU A 41 4.36 0.77 5.71
C LEU A 41 3.49 -0.41 6.15
N LEU A 42 3.67 -1.57 5.51
CA LEU A 42 2.93 -2.79 5.82
C LEU A 42 3.51 -3.60 6.99
N GLY A 43 4.66 -3.18 7.55
CA GLY A 43 5.39 -3.94 8.56
C GLY A 43 5.97 -5.26 8.02
N TYR A 44 6.14 -5.38 6.71
CA TYR A 44 6.77 -6.54 6.08
C TYR A 44 8.29 -6.45 6.13
N SER A 45 8.94 -7.62 6.14
CA SER A 45 10.39 -7.69 5.99
C SER A 45 10.82 -7.22 4.59
N PRO A 46 12.01 -6.61 4.44
CA PRO A 46 12.54 -6.23 3.14
C PRO A 46 12.57 -7.41 2.15
N GLY A 47 12.05 -7.20 0.94
CA GLY A 47 11.95 -8.22 -0.11
C GLY A 47 10.75 -9.16 -0.01
N ALA A 48 9.91 -9.04 1.02
CA ALA A 48 8.69 -9.83 1.16
C ALA A 48 7.73 -9.63 -0.02
N LEU A 49 7.56 -8.40 -0.52
CA LEU A 49 6.68 -8.14 -1.66
C LEU A 49 7.23 -8.76 -2.94
N ARG A 50 8.56 -8.75 -3.11
CA ARG A 50 9.21 -9.47 -4.21
C ARG A 50 8.97 -10.96 -4.14
N ALA A 51 9.13 -11.57 -2.96
CA ALA A 51 8.87 -12.99 -2.76
C ALA A 51 7.41 -13.34 -3.05
N GLN A 52 6.45 -12.59 -2.47
CA GLN A 52 5.03 -12.76 -2.76
C GLN A 52 4.72 -12.63 -4.25
N ARG A 53 5.42 -11.75 -4.98
CA ARG A 53 5.27 -11.59 -6.43
C ARG A 53 5.72 -12.83 -7.18
N GLN A 54 6.91 -13.34 -6.85
CA GLN A 54 7.49 -14.52 -7.49
C GLN A 54 6.64 -15.78 -7.23
N GLU A 55 6.04 -15.86 -6.05
CA GLU A 55 5.11 -16.93 -5.67
C GLU A 55 3.69 -16.76 -6.24
N GLY A 56 3.39 -15.64 -6.92
CA GLY A 56 2.06 -15.35 -7.45
C GLY A 56 1.01 -15.01 -6.39
N LYS A 57 1.43 -14.66 -5.16
CA LYS A 57 0.56 -14.37 -4.01
C LYS A 57 0.36 -12.87 -3.74
N CYS A 58 1.15 -12.00 -4.37
CA CYS A 58 1.01 -10.55 -4.19
C CYS A 58 -0.27 -10.04 -4.85
N ARG A 59 -1.31 -9.79 -4.04
CA ARG A 59 -2.64 -9.34 -4.47
C ARG A 59 -2.73 -7.85 -4.77
N MET A 60 -1.81 -7.05 -4.21
CA MET A 60 -1.83 -5.60 -4.39
C MET A 60 -1.51 -5.22 -5.84
N PRO A 61 -2.34 -4.36 -6.46
CA PRO A 61 -2.00 -3.70 -7.72
C PRO A 61 -0.67 -2.97 -7.62
N ARG A 62 0.10 -3.00 -8.71
CA ARG A 62 1.46 -2.48 -8.76
C ARG A 62 1.80 -2.03 -10.17
N ARG A 63 2.75 -1.09 -10.26
CA ARG A 63 3.25 -0.59 -11.54
C ARG A 63 4.76 -0.64 -11.58
N LEU A 64 5.31 -1.01 -12.72
CA LEU A 64 6.75 -0.89 -12.98
C LEU A 64 7.00 0.50 -13.58
N ILE A 65 7.74 1.34 -12.87
CA ILE A 65 8.16 2.66 -13.36
C ILE A 65 9.68 2.67 -13.46
N GLY A 66 10.20 2.67 -14.68
CA GLY A 66 11.61 2.39 -14.95
C GLY A 66 11.97 0.96 -14.51
N ASN A 67 12.91 0.83 -13.58
CA ASN A 67 13.31 -0.46 -12.99
C ASN A 67 12.83 -0.64 -11.54
N ARG A 68 11.85 0.15 -11.09
CA ARG A 68 11.34 0.09 -9.71
C ARG A 68 9.85 -0.17 -9.72
N TRP A 69 9.43 -1.12 -8.88
CA TRP A 69 8.02 -1.33 -8.60
C TRP A 69 7.51 -0.26 -7.65
N ARG A 70 6.28 0.19 -7.92
CA ARG A 70 5.57 1.16 -7.12
C ARG A 70 4.14 0.71 -6.85
N TYR A 71 3.66 1.13 -5.69
CA TYR A 71 2.34 0.80 -5.16
C TYR A 71 1.64 2.09 -4.81
N ARG A 72 0.39 2.24 -5.25
CA ARG A 72 -0.42 3.42 -4.92
C ARG A 72 -0.98 3.27 -3.52
N LEU A 73 -0.99 4.37 -2.77
CA LEU A 73 -1.54 4.38 -1.41
C LEU A 73 -3.02 4.00 -1.39
N SER A 74 -3.80 4.37 -2.42
CA SER A 74 -5.19 3.96 -2.58
C SER A 74 -5.36 2.45 -2.73
N ASP A 75 -4.47 1.81 -3.50
CA ASP A 75 -4.52 0.37 -3.75
C ASP A 75 -4.10 -0.41 -2.49
N ILE A 76 -3.13 0.13 -1.74
CA ILE A 76 -2.71 -0.42 -0.44
C ILE A 76 -3.86 -0.32 0.58
N ALA A 77 -4.49 0.85 0.70
CA ALA A 77 -5.62 1.06 1.60
C ALA A 77 -6.80 0.13 1.27
N ALA A 78 -7.14 -0.01 -0.02
CA ALA A 78 -8.20 -0.90 -0.45
C ALA A 78 -7.92 -2.37 -0.08
N GLU A 79 -6.69 -2.86 -0.19
CA GLU A 79 -6.38 -4.23 0.23
C GLU A 79 -6.37 -4.43 1.73
N PHE A 80 -5.98 -3.42 2.52
CA PHE A 80 -6.15 -3.48 3.98
C PHE A 80 -7.60 -3.66 4.38
N GLU A 81 -8.49 -2.83 3.84
CA GLU A 81 -9.91 -2.86 4.18
C GLU A 81 -10.60 -4.14 3.71
N LYS A 82 -10.20 -4.68 2.55
CA LYS A 82 -10.65 -6.01 2.10
C LYS A 82 -10.19 -7.12 3.03
N GLY A 83 -8.97 -7.02 3.56
CA GLY A 83 -8.45 -7.96 4.55
C GLY A 83 -9.28 -7.96 5.84
N TYR A 84 -9.66 -6.78 6.32
CA TYR A 84 -10.50 -6.61 7.51
C TYR A 84 -11.92 -7.15 7.33
N GLU A 85 -12.52 -7.00 6.14
CA GLU A 85 -13.88 -7.49 5.87
C GLU A 85 -13.95 -9.03 5.73
N ASN A 86 -12.83 -9.68 5.43
CA ASN A 86 -12.74 -11.14 5.28
C ASN A 86 -12.12 -11.87 6.49
N ALA A 87 -11.81 -11.15 7.58
CA ALA A 87 -11.23 -11.68 8.81
C ALA A 87 -12.30 -11.93 9.88
#